data_AF-W2L0J3-F1
#
_entry.id   AF-W2L0J3-F1
#
_cell.length_a   1.000
_cell.length_b   1.000
_cell.length_c   1.000
_cell.angle_alpha   90.00
_cell.angle_beta   90.00
_cell.angle_gamma   90.00
#
_symmetry.space_group_name_H-M   'P 1'
#
loop_
_entity.id
_entity.type
_entity.pdbx_description
1 polymer ?
#
loop_
_entity_poly.entity_id
_entity_poly.type
_entity_poly.pdbx_seq_one_letter_code
_entity_poly.pdbx_strand_id
1 'polypeptide(L)'
;MYEGNRFGVQTSVTPERLERLVPAVGSGSTHVVQQLQRFRNQDTQNKRYRAACKVCSALKEGKRAKTSTYYCSECRNDGPIFLCLRPHRKVRGVAVTCWDIWHRDWKNGCLIPPELAGRIRHRKPQRSPSEERAAGERTPTPVKKRRTGGMPDQEQ
;
A
#
# COMPACT_ATOMS: atom_id res chain seq x y z
N MET A 1 32.48 -39.94 -30.39
CA MET A 1 32.81 -40.13 -28.96
C MET A 1 33.31 -38.80 -28.42
N TYR A 2 32.61 -38.18 -27.47
CA TYR A 2 33.13 -37.06 -26.68
C TYR A 2 32.94 -37.43 -25.21
N GLU A 3 34.07 -37.48 -24.52
CA GLU A 3 34.23 -38.00 -23.17
C GLU A 3 33.62 -37.04 -22.14
N GLY A 4 32.95 -37.61 -21.14
CA GLY A 4 32.27 -36.90 -20.08
C GLY A 4 33.22 -36.08 -19.22
N ASN A 5 32.96 -34.77 -19.14
CA ASN A 5 33.75 -33.86 -18.33
C ASN A 5 33.40 -34.03 -16.84
N ARG A 6 34.36 -34.59 -16.10
CA ARG A 6 34.31 -34.95 -14.68
C ARG A 6 34.63 -33.74 -13.81
N PHE A 7 33.61 -33.08 -13.26
CA PHE A 7 33.80 -32.07 -12.21
C PHE A 7 33.89 -32.76 -10.84
N GLY A 8 35.12 -32.95 -10.37
CA GLY A 8 35.41 -33.16 -8.95
C GLY A 8 36.15 -31.94 -8.41
N VAL A 9 35.73 -31.44 -7.25
CA VAL A 9 36.58 -31.15 -6.08
C VAL A 9 35.68 -30.53 -5.01
N GLN A 10 35.50 -31.28 -3.92
CA GLN A 10 35.06 -30.75 -2.64
C GLN A 10 36.23 -29.97 -2.02
N THR A 11 35.97 -28.77 -1.52
CA THR A 11 36.80 -28.17 -0.47
C THR A 11 35.91 -27.84 0.71
N SER A 12 36.14 -28.59 1.79
CA SER A 12 35.67 -28.38 3.14
C SER A 12 35.96 -26.96 3.62
N VAL A 13 34.91 -26.22 3.96
CA VAL A 13 35.00 -25.00 4.78
C VAL A 13 34.07 -25.19 5.98
N THR A 14 34.69 -25.65 7.07
CA THR A 14 34.43 -25.31 8.48
C THR A 14 32.97 -25.04 8.92
N PRO A 15 32.38 -25.84 9.83
CA PRO A 15 31.01 -25.64 10.30
C PRO A 15 30.86 -24.50 11.34
N GLU A 16 31.89 -23.71 11.61
CA GLU A 16 31.89 -22.71 12.72
C GLU A 16 31.55 -21.28 12.27
N ARG A 17 31.46 -20.99 10.96
CA ARG A 17 31.17 -19.64 10.44
C ARG A 17 29.77 -19.50 9.84
N LEU A 18 28.82 -20.31 10.29
CA LEU A 18 27.39 -20.08 10.04
C LEU A 18 26.65 -19.60 11.31
N GLU A 19 27.37 -19.22 12.36
CA GLU A 19 26.80 -18.86 13.67
C GLU A 19 26.72 -17.33 13.91
N ARG A 20 26.65 -16.48 12.88
CA ARG A 20 26.37 -15.06 13.15
C ARG A 20 25.92 -14.19 11.98
N LEU A 21 24.77 -14.47 11.36
CA LEU A 21 23.89 -13.42 10.83
C LEU A 21 22.44 -13.95 10.77
N VAL A 22 21.93 -14.46 11.90
CA VAL A 22 20.48 -14.43 12.10
C VAL A 22 20.17 -12.99 12.50
N PRO A 23 19.53 -12.15 11.66
CA PRO A 23 18.97 -10.93 12.18
C PRO A 23 17.94 -11.37 13.22
N ALA A 24 18.18 -10.97 14.47
CA ALA A 24 17.33 -11.24 15.61
C ALA A 24 15.86 -11.20 15.16
N VAL A 25 15.21 -12.37 15.20
CA VAL A 25 13.79 -12.51 14.93
C VAL A 25 13.08 -11.73 16.03
N GLY A 26 12.95 -10.43 15.83
CA GLY A 26 12.08 -9.60 16.63
C GLY A 26 10.67 -10.05 16.32
N SER A 27 10.09 -10.81 17.25
CA SER A 27 8.67 -11.19 17.36
C SER A 27 7.87 -10.94 16.08
N GLY A 28 8.11 -11.76 15.08
CA GLY A 28 7.58 -11.54 13.74
C GLY A 28 6.16 -12.03 13.66
N SER A 29 5.18 -11.16 13.95
CA SER A 29 3.86 -11.33 13.35
C SER A 29 4.08 -11.53 11.85
N THR A 30 3.64 -12.67 11.32
CA THR A 30 3.97 -13.17 9.98
C THR A 30 3.21 -12.40 8.91
N HIS A 31 3.52 -11.11 8.72
CA HIS A 31 2.77 -10.24 7.82
C HIS A 31 2.70 -10.82 6.40
N VAL A 32 1.50 -11.24 5.99
CA VAL A 32 1.25 -11.75 4.64
C VAL A 32 0.78 -10.64 3.71
N VAL A 33 1.54 -10.45 2.63
CA VAL A 33 1.17 -9.56 1.51
C VAL A 33 -0.02 -10.16 0.78
N GLN A 34 -1.09 -9.39 0.64
CA GLN A 34 -2.24 -9.74 -0.20
C GLN A 34 -2.44 -8.71 -1.30
N GLN A 35 -2.85 -9.17 -2.48
CA GLN A 35 -3.22 -8.31 -3.59
C GLN A 35 -4.73 -8.17 -3.67
N LEU A 36 -5.20 -6.92 -3.66
CA LEU A 36 -6.60 -6.63 -3.82
C LEU A 36 -7.04 -6.81 -5.29
N GLN A 37 -8.00 -7.71 -5.51
CA GLN A 37 -8.56 -8.01 -6.83
C GLN A 37 -9.76 -7.13 -7.23
N ARG A 38 -10.19 -6.20 -6.36
CA ARG A 38 -11.38 -5.37 -6.63
C ARG A 38 -11.16 -4.40 -7.80
N PHE A 39 -12.18 -4.23 -8.63
CA PHE A 39 -12.24 -3.19 -9.65
C PHE A 39 -12.84 -1.90 -9.08
N ARG A 40 -12.60 -0.77 -9.75
CA ARG A 40 -13.07 0.54 -9.26
C ARG A 40 -14.60 0.70 -9.40
N ASN A 41 -15.15 0.21 -10.51
CA ASN A 41 -16.59 0.10 -10.76
C ASN A 41 -16.86 -1.38 -11.08
N GLN A 42 -17.93 -1.95 -10.53
CA GLN A 42 -18.27 -3.36 -10.77
C GLN A 42 -18.91 -3.55 -12.15
N ASP A 43 -19.73 -2.60 -12.60
CA ASP A 43 -20.57 -2.79 -13.80
C ASP A 43 -19.93 -2.32 -15.13
N THR A 44 -19.01 -1.34 -15.11
CA THR A 44 -18.68 -0.62 -16.36
C THR A 44 -17.20 -0.48 -16.72
N GLN A 45 -16.23 -0.86 -15.88
CA GLN A 45 -14.81 -0.82 -16.31
C GLN A 45 -13.84 -1.81 -15.63
N ASN A 46 -12.99 -2.36 -16.50
CA ASN A 46 -11.76 -3.15 -16.34
C ASN A 46 -10.59 -2.49 -15.55
N LYS A 47 -10.78 -1.31 -14.94
CA LYS A 47 -9.70 -0.63 -14.19
C LYS A 47 -9.66 -1.08 -12.73
N ARG A 48 -8.61 -1.82 -12.37
CA ARG A 48 -8.37 -2.29 -10.99
C ARG A 48 -8.32 -1.13 -10.00
N TYR A 49 -8.93 -1.33 -8.84
CA TYR A 49 -8.85 -0.37 -7.74
C TYR A 49 -7.41 -0.25 -7.26
N ARG A 50 -6.94 0.99 -7.03
CA ARG A 50 -5.64 1.27 -6.43
C ARG A 50 -5.82 2.27 -5.30
N ALA A 51 -5.20 2.02 -4.15
CA ALA A 51 -5.18 2.94 -3.01
C ALA A 51 -3.80 3.58 -2.85
N ALA A 52 -3.75 4.75 -2.21
CA ALA A 52 -2.49 5.40 -1.89
C ALA A 52 -1.70 4.57 -0.86
N CYS A 53 -0.42 4.37 -1.12
CA CYS A 53 0.49 3.72 -0.18
C CYS A 53 0.67 4.61 1.07
N LYS A 54 0.50 4.05 2.27
CA LYS A 54 0.56 4.82 3.53
C LYS A 54 1.93 5.46 3.76
N VAL A 55 3.00 4.69 3.58
CA VAL A 55 4.38 5.20 3.72
C VAL A 55 4.67 6.30 2.69
N CYS A 56 4.21 6.12 1.44
CA CYS A 56 4.32 7.17 0.43
C CYS A 56 3.51 8.42 0.78
N SER A 57 2.34 8.26 1.40
CA SER A 57 1.49 9.37 1.82
C SER A 57 2.08 10.16 2.98
N ALA A 58 2.74 9.51 3.94
CA ALA A 58 3.39 10.20 5.05
C ALA A 58 4.65 10.94 4.59
N LEU A 59 5.52 10.25 3.86
CA LEU A 59 6.82 10.74 3.38
C LEU A 59 6.70 11.45 2.01
N LYS A 60 5.61 12.17 1.73
CA LYS A 60 5.47 12.96 0.51
C LYS A 60 5.97 14.38 0.75
N GLU A 61 6.78 14.89 -0.17
CA GLU A 61 7.31 16.26 -0.20
C GLU A 61 6.80 16.94 -1.48
N GLY A 62 5.50 17.24 -1.53
CA GLY A 62 4.87 17.89 -2.70
C GLY A 62 4.35 16.95 -3.80
N LYS A 63 5.05 15.84 -4.11
CA LYS A 63 4.55 14.87 -5.11
C LYS A 63 3.43 13.99 -4.57
N ARG A 64 2.49 13.61 -5.45
CA ARG A 64 1.40 12.69 -5.08
C ARG A 64 1.96 11.33 -4.64
N ALA A 65 1.40 10.78 -3.56
CA ALA A 65 1.75 9.46 -3.07
C ALA A 65 1.50 8.39 -4.14
N LYS A 66 2.45 7.45 -4.28
CA LYS A 66 2.29 6.30 -5.17
C LYS A 66 1.10 5.44 -4.73
N THR A 67 0.43 4.84 -5.70
CA THR A 67 -0.70 3.93 -5.46
C THR A 67 -0.27 2.47 -5.54
N SER A 68 -0.95 1.60 -4.82
CA SER A 68 -0.71 0.16 -4.76
C SER A 68 -2.03 -0.60 -4.70
N THR A 69 -1.99 -1.86 -5.15
CA THR A 69 -3.04 -2.87 -4.96
C THR A 69 -2.71 -3.82 -3.80
N TYR A 70 -1.47 -3.79 -3.31
CA TYR A 70 -1.01 -4.68 -2.25
C TYR A 70 -1.31 -4.08 -0.89
N TYR A 71 -1.78 -4.93 0.03
CA TYR A 71 -2.03 -4.58 1.41
C TYR A 71 -1.55 -5.70 2.34
N CYS A 72 -1.35 -5.35 3.61
CA CYS A 72 -1.08 -6.34 4.65
C CYS A 72 -2.40 -6.82 5.25
N SER A 73 -2.58 -8.14 5.34
CA SER A 73 -3.78 -8.75 5.91
C SER A 73 -3.84 -8.66 7.44
N GLU A 74 -2.67 -8.68 8.10
CA GLU A 74 -2.56 -8.61 9.55
C GLU A 74 -2.65 -7.16 10.07
N CYS A 75 -2.08 -6.20 9.34
CA CYS A 75 -2.14 -4.78 9.74
C CYS A 75 -3.50 -4.16 9.35
N ARG A 76 -4.43 -4.06 10.31
CA ARG A 76 -5.75 -3.41 10.11
C ARG A 76 -5.99 -2.30 11.14
N ASN A 77 -5.49 -1.10 10.83
CA ASN A 77 -5.81 0.11 11.58
C ASN A 77 -7.01 0.78 10.88
N ASP A 78 -8.23 0.44 11.30
CA ASP A 78 -9.53 0.92 10.75
C ASP A 78 -9.81 0.63 9.26
N GLY A 79 -8.96 -0.19 8.63
CA GLY A 79 -9.07 -0.57 7.24
C GLY A 79 -7.79 -1.18 6.69
N PRO A 80 -7.82 -1.71 5.46
CA PRO A 80 -6.66 -2.32 4.83
C PRO A 80 -5.53 -1.31 4.62
N ILE A 81 -4.32 -1.69 5.04
CA ILE A 81 -3.12 -0.86 4.91
C ILE A 81 -2.43 -1.18 3.59
N PHE A 82 -2.59 -0.28 2.62
CA PHE A 82 -1.96 -0.40 1.31
C PHE A 82 -0.51 0.05 1.36
N LEU A 83 0.39 -0.82 0.87
CA LEU A 83 1.83 -0.61 0.85
C LEU A 83 2.40 -0.91 -0.53
N CYS A 84 3.45 -0.18 -0.89
CA CYS A 84 4.16 -0.39 -2.14
C CYS A 84 5.27 -1.43 -1.94
N LEU A 85 5.42 -2.36 -2.88
CA LEU A 85 6.52 -3.35 -2.88
C LEU A 85 7.73 -2.89 -3.70
N ARG A 86 7.63 -1.74 -4.37
CA ARG A 86 8.75 -1.23 -5.18
C ARG A 86 9.83 -0.66 -4.26
N PRO A 87 11.10 -1.12 -4.37
CA PRO A 87 12.21 -0.50 -3.68
C PRO A 87 12.47 0.85 -4.33
N HIS A 88 12.18 1.94 -3.60
CA HIS A 88 12.42 3.31 -4.09
C HIS A 88 12.86 4.27 -3.00
N ARG A 89 12.81 3.86 -1.73
CA ARG A 89 13.26 4.67 -0.60
C ARG A 89 14.69 4.25 -0.29
N LYS A 90 15.55 5.20 0.06
CA LYS A 90 16.89 4.90 0.56
C LYS A 90 16.86 5.05 2.08
N VAL A 91 17.14 3.98 2.80
CA VAL A 91 17.36 4.00 4.26
C VAL A 91 18.79 3.51 4.48
N ARG A 92 19.62 4.37 5.09
CA ARG A 92 21.06 4.08 5.31
C ARG A 92 21.80 3.63 4.04
N GLY A 93 21.48 4.26 2.89
CA GLY A 93 22.07 3.92 1.59
C GLY A 93 21.46 2.71 0.88
N VAL A 94 20.64 1.90 1.55
CA VAL A 94 20.01 0.70 0.97
C VAL A 94 18.62 1.03 0.43
N ALA A 95 18.32 0.52 -0.76
CA ALA A 95 16.99 0.64 -1.34
C ALA A 95 16.01 -0.29 -0.61
N VAL A 96 15.05 0.29 0.12
CA VAL A 96 14.04 -0.43 0.90
C VAL A 96 12.64 -0.23 0.32
N THR A 97 11.77 -1.21 0.55
CA THR A 97 10.37 -1.15 0.12
C THR A 97 9.51 -0.40 1.15
N CYS A 98 8.35 0.10 0.73
CA CYS A 98 7.39 0.65 1.69
C CYS A 98 6.87 -0.42 2.66
N TRP A 99 6.88 -1.68 2.23
CA TRP A 99 6.49 -2.81 3.07
C TRP A 99 7.43 -2.95 4.26
N ASP A 100 8.74 -2.93 4.01
CA ASP A 100 9.74 -3.05 5.07
C ASP A 100 9.69 -1.86 6.04
N ILE A 101 9.57 -0.63 5.53
CA ILE A 101 9.48 0.56 6.39
C ILE A 101 8.27 0.46 7.33
N TRP A 102 7.11 0.04 6.82
CA TRP A 102 5.90 -0.06 7.65
C TRP A 102 6.05 -1.08 8.77
N HIS A 103 6.57 -2.28 8.47
CA HIS A 103 6.63 -3.37 9.44
C HIS A 103 7.86 -3.29 10.35
N ARG A 104 9.04 -2.94 9.81
CA ARG A 104 10.31 -2.89 10.54
C ARG A 104 10.50 -1.56 11.26
N ASP A 105 10.44 -0.45 10.53
CA ASP A 105 10.76 0.87 11.11
C ASP A 105 9.60 1.44 11.92
N TRP A 106 8.37 1.31 11.42
CA TRP A 106 7.17 1.85 12.08
C TRP A 106 6.44 0.81 12.95
N LYS A 107 7.02 -0.39 13.14
CA LYS A 107 6.43 -1.50 13.92
C LYS A 107 4.94 -1.68 13.67
N ASN A 108 4.58 -1.98 12.42
CA ASN A 108 3.19 -2.21 11.97
C ASN A 108 2.27 -0.98 12.07
N GLY A 109 2.86 0.21 12.18
CA GLY A 109 2.15 1.47 12.34
C GLY A 109 2.06 1.95 13.80
N CYS A 110 2.64 1.23 14.77
CA CYS A 110 2.66 1.64 16.18
C CYS A 110 3.70 2.73 16.47
N LEU A 111 4.83 2.75 15.74
CA LEU A 111 5.93 3.71 15.93
C LEU A 111 6.07 4.65 14.73
N ILE A 112 4.96 5.24 14.30
CA ILE A 112 4.99 6.27 13.26
C ILE A 112 5.47 7.58 13.91
N PRO A 113 6.49 8.26 13.36
CA PRO A 113 6.91 9.56 13.85
C PRO A 113 5.73 10.55 13.91
N PRO A 114 5.56 11.32 15.00
CA PRO A 114 4.39 12.17 15.22
C PRO A 114 4.18 13.20 14.09
N GLU A 115 5.28 13.72 13.52
CA GLU A 115 5.29 14.63 12.37
C GLU A 115 4.66 14.02 11.10
N LEU A 116 4.68 12.69 10.99
CA LEU A 116 4.18 11.92 9.85
C LEU A 116 2.80 11.31 10.12
N ALA A 117 2.45 11.06 11.39
CA ALA A 117 1.22 10.39 11.79
C ALA A 117 -0.03 11.10 11.23
N GLY A 118 -0.12 12.42 11.36
CA GLY A 118 -1.24 13.23 10.86
C GLY A 118 -1.42 13.22 9.33
N ARG A 119 -0.40 12.76 8.58
CA ARG A 119 -0.45 12.69 7.11
C ARG A 119 -1.07 11.38 6.62
N ILE A 120 -1.17 10.36 7.48
CA ILE A 120 -1.70 9.05 7.16
C ILE A 120 -3.20 9.05 7.38
N ARG A 121 -3.97 8.86 6.31
CA ARG A 121 -5.43 8.77 6.38
C ARG A 121 -5.88 7.34 6.21
N HIS A 122 -6.47 6.76 7.25
CA HIS A 122 -7.18 5.48 7.14
C HIS A 122 -8.50 5.72 6.41
N ARG A 123 -8.80 4.92 5.38
CA ARG A 123 -10.11 4.96 4.73
C ARG A 123 -10.88 3.75 5.24
N LYS A 124 -12.05 4.00 5.83
CA LYS A 124 -12.98 2.92 6.15
C LYS A 124 -13.25 2.12 4.87
N PRO A 125 -13.29 0.78 4.92
CA PRO A 125 -13.78 -0.01 3.80
C PRO A 125 -15.18 0.50 3.43
N GLN A 126 -15.49 0.52 2.14
CA GLN A 126 -16.86 0.77 1.70
C GLN A 126 -17.74 -0.33 2.33
N ARG A 127 -18.81 0.08 3.01
CA ARG A 127 -19.85 -0.84 3.46
C ARG A 127 -20.34 -1.63 2.27
N SER A 128 -20.57 -2.92 2.46
CA SER A 128 -21.15 -3.73 1.40
C SER A 128 -22.57 -3.21 1.09
N PRO A 129 -23.10 -3.36 -0.14
CA PRO A 129 -24.48 -2.97 -0.45
C PRO A 129 -25.52 -3.63 0.47
N SER A 130 -25.16 -4.74 1.11
CA SER A 130 -26.00 -5.46 2.07
C SER A 130 -26.18 -4.71 3.39
N GLU A 131 -25.20 -3.91 3.83
CA GLU A 131 -25.31 -3.09 5.05
C GLU A 131 -26.08 -1.78 4.82
N GLU A 132 -26.15 -1.30 3.58
CA GLU A 132 -26.87 -0.07 3.22
C GLU A 132 -28.39 -0.24 3.23
N ARG A 133 -28.90 -1.48 3.14
CA ARG A 133 -30.33 -1.77 3.27
C ARG A 133 -30.86 -1.74 4.71
N ALA A 134 -29.99 -1.68 5.73
CA ALA A 134 -30.40 -1.62 7.13
C ALA A 134 -30.45 -0.19 7.72
N ALA A 135 -29.91 0.81 7.02
CA ALA A 135 -29.97 2.22 7.42
C ALA A 135 -30.94 2.98 6.49
N GLY A 136 -32.22 2.68 6.63
CA GLY A 136 -33.29 3.42 5.94
C GLY A 136 -33.35 4.86 6.43
N GLU A 137 -33.10 5.80 5.53
CA GLU A 137 -33.96 6.95 5.17
C GLU A 137 -33.13 7.95 4.36
N ARG A 138 -33.40 8.02 3.06
CA ARG A 138 -32.70 8.89 2.11
C ARG A 138 -33.31 10.28 2.18
N THR A 139 -32.58 11.28 2.68
CA THR A 139 -32.85 12.67 2.30
C THR A 139 -32.20 12.92 0.92
N PRO A 140 -32.96 13.32 -0.12
CA PRO A 140 -32.37 13.60 -1.42
C PRO A 140 -31.51 14.87 -1.36
N THR A 141 -30.22 14.75 -1.72
CA THR A 141 -29.31 15.89 -1.89
C THR A 141 -29.76 16.77 -3.07
N PRO A 142 -29.72 18.11 -2.96
CA PRO A 142 -30.22 19.01 -3.98
C PRO A 142 -29.36 18.96 -5.26
N VAL A 143 -30.04 18.86 -6.40
CA VAL A 143 -29.45 18.89 -7.74
C VAL A 143 -28.74 20.23 -7.97
N LYS A 144 -27.46 20.15 -8.32
CA LYS A 144 -26.61 21.31 -8.65
C LYS A 144 -27.15 21.96 -9.93
N LYS A 145 -27.85 23.10 -9.81
CA LYS A 145 -28.28 23.92 -10.96
C LYS A 145 -27.05 24.32 -11.80
N ARG A 146 -27.04 23.94 -13.07
CA ARG A 146 -26.11 24.45 -14.08
C ARG A 146 -26.41 25.95 -14.29
N ARG A 147 -25.40 26.82 -14.16
CA ARG A 147 -25.50 28.21 -14.61
C ARG A 147 -25.38 28.22 -16.13
N THR A 148 -26.47 28.52 -16.82
CA THR A 148 -26.47 29.01 -18.20
C THR A 148 -25.98 30.46 -18.15
N GLY A 149 -24.87 30.76 -18.85
CA GLY A 149 -24.40 32.13 -19.03
C GLY A 149 -25.28 32.83 -20.05
N GLY A 150 -25.98 33.89 -19.61
CA GLY A 150 -26.66 34.81 -20.51
C GLY A 150 -25.64 35.76 -21.14
N MET A 151 -25.65 35.84 -22.47
CA MET A 151 -25.06 36.94 -23.23
C MET A 151 -25.95 38.17 -23.02
N PRO A 152 -25.42 39.36 -22.69
CA PRO A 152 -26.19 40.59 -22.82
C PRO A 152 -26.23 41.03 -24.29
N ASP A 153 -27.44 41.12 -24.82
CA ASP A 153 -27.80 41.84 -26.04
C ASP A 153 -27.26 43.28 -25.97
N GLN A 154 -26.54 43.67 -27.02
CA GLN A 154 -26.14 45.05 -27.26
C GLN A 154 -27.05 45.59 -28.35
N GLU A 155 -28.04 46.39 -27.96
CA GLU A 155 -28.92 47.10 -28.88
C GLU A 155 -28.74 48.62 -28.70
N GLN A 156 -28.30 49.24 -29.79
CA GLN A 156 -28.36 50.65 -30.22
C GLN A 156 -27.63 51.72 -29.38
#